data_AF-A0A939LQP0-F1
#
_entry.id   AF-A0A939LQP0-F1
#
_cell.length_a   1.000
_cell.length_b   1.000
_cell.length_c   1.000
_cell.angle_alpha   90.00
_cell.angle_beta   90.00
_cell.angle_gamma   90.00
#
_symmetry.space_group_name_H-M   'P 1'
#
loop_
_entity.id
_entity.type
_entity.pdbx_description
1 polymer ?
#
loop_
_entity_poly.entity_id
_entity_poly.type
_entity_poly.pdbx_seq_one_letter_code
_entity_poly.pdbx_strand_id
1 'polypeptide(L)'
;MIDAIAFLDQFWLTLLVLVPIVMVARAVVAGSRYSAILIIVVFGLTLGALLVATGAGTAGLPDLYLMNMLSRATIVALTASFFVGGQELRRLFGGVTVPDDRSVVLNNKEVVLGTGRTQFVFIVRSFFVLLGVDATVRVLLGTGGGQQEILPLLAYLGLVFAVILVDPGAQIANKRRYLGKGTVELVLLILVLAGAAFIADGVREIAAFPPIFFSMLIAVALGWVFPRWTHGPAVRALMFGGIPVVLAANFIIGGSLLVESLALDGMAPMLLYGFFGQLMWMFGGISVLMLVGRTAAVRNLAPGMAGALSHAGLTGACTAGDMGEIARRRAPIMISVPFFGHVFLFGILAFSLDAGQLLVWPTAAMAVIGLALTALALRQVRRSAGEDRAEVKGLMLFSFGWQLIALFGGLLMLAHLSLAHSVMATSAALSHFGVFAALQGGLFGAEAAALIAFVFAMPFLVHPFVYFMFGRGMARDGEMPRRPAYALAGLGAVGVVVALVGLA
;
A
#
# COMPACT_ATOMS: atom_id res chain seq x y z
N MET A 1 22.79 7.97 -20.04
CA MET A 1 23.37 6.64 -19.82
C MET A 1 24.15 6.72 -18.53
N ILE A 2 23.83 5.88 -17.53
CA ILE A 2 24.61 5.85 -16.28
C ILE A 2 25.87 5.03 -16.57
N ASP A 3 27.06 5.56 -16.26
CA ASP A 3 28.28 4.75 -16.37
C ASP A 3 28.32 3.67 -15.27
N ALA A 4 29.15 2.64 -15.42
CA ALA A 4 29.19 1.51 -14.50
C ALA A 4 29.54 1.89 -13.04
N ILE A 5 30.27 3.00 -12.84
CA ILE A 5 30.68 3.48 -11.52
C ILE A 5 29.52 4.22 -10.86
N ALA A 6 28.91 5.16 -11.58
CA ALA A 6 27.70 5.86 -11.15
C ALA A 6 26.55 4.89 -10.84
N PHE A 7 26.48 3.76 -11.56
CA PHE A 7 25.55 2.68 -11.26
C PHE A 7 25.82 2.04 -9.89
N LEU A 8 27.07 1.66 -9.63
CA LEU A 8 27.45 1.02 -8.37
C LEU A 8 27.24 1.97 -7.19
N ASP A 9 27.54 3.25 -7.38
CA ASP A 9 27.30 4.31 -6.39
C ASP A 9 25.80 4.44 -6.09
N GLN A 10 24.95 4.49 -7.12
CA GLN A 10 23.50 4.52 -6.92
C GLN A 10 22.99 3.26 -6.22
N PHE A 11 23.54 2.09 -6.54
CA PHE A 11 23.14 0.83 -5.91
C PHE A 11 23.42 0.86 -4.41
N TRP A 12 24.64 1.21 -4.02
CA TRP A 12 25.02 1.31 -2.61
C TRP A 12 24.27 2.42 -1.91
N LEU A 13 24.16 3.60 -2.51
CA LEU A 13 23.41 4.72 -1.93
C LEU A 13 21.97 4.33 -1.66
N THR A 14 21.29 3.70 -2.63
CA THR A 14 19.88 3.31 -2.47
C THR A 14 19.72 2.26 -1.36
N LEU A 15 20.61 1.26 -1.29
CA LEU A 15 20.61 0.27 -0.22
C LEU A 15 20.88 0.90 1.16
N LEU A 16 21.91 1.75 1.25
CA LEU A 16 22.37 2.41 2.47
C LEU A 16 21.48 3.57 2.92
N VAL A 17 20.52 3.99 2.10
CA VAL A 17 19.47 4.93 2.50
C VAL A 17 18.22 4.17 2.93
N LEU A 18 17.71 3.26 2.09
CA LEU A 18 16.41 2.63 2.34
C LEU A 18 16.43 1.67 3.53
N VAL A 19 17.44 0.80 3.63
CA VAL A 19 17.51 -0.15 4.75
C VAL A 19 17.67 0.60 6.07
N PRO A 20 18.60 1.57 6.22
CA PRO A 20 18.73 2.32 7.46
C PRO A 20 17.50 3.13 7.85
N ILE A 21 16.74 3.73 6.91
CA ILE A 21 15.48 4.41 7.26
C ILE A 21 14.51 3.45 7.96
N VAL A 22 14.33 2.23 7.43
CA VAL A 22 13.47 1.22 8.05
C VAL A 22 14.03 0.80 9.42
N MET A 23 15.35 0.65 9.54
CA MET A 23 16.00 0.24 10.80
C MET A 23 15.92 1.31 11.89
N VAL A 24 16.21 2.57 11.55
CA VAL A 24 16.07 3.72 12.45
C VAL A 24 14.63 3.86 12.89
N ALA A 25 13.68 3.74 11.96
CA ALA A 25 12.27 3.78 12.28
C ALA A 25 11.87 2.74 13.32
N ARG A 26 12.35 1.50 13.18
CA ARG A 26 12.13 0.43 14.16
C ARG A 26 12.83 0.67 15.50
N ALA A 27 14.03 1.24 15.48
CA ALA A 27 14.77 1.61 16.68
C ALA A 27 14.07 2.72 17.49
N VAL A 28 13.55 3.75 16.80
CA VAL A 28 12.83 4.86 17.44
C VAL A 28 11.55 4.38 18.13
N VAL A 29 10.83 3.43 17.53
CA VAL A 29 9.60 2.88 18.13
C VAL A 29 9.85 1.66 19.03
N ALA A 30 11.11 1.26 19.24
CA ALA A 30 11.46 0.10 20.05
C ALA A 30 10.92 0.25 21.48
N GLY A 31 10.27 -0.79 22.00
CA GLY A 31 9.62 -0.76 23.31
C GLY A 31 8.38 0.14 23.40
N SER A 32 7.99 0.82 22.30
CA SER A 32 6.77 1.61 22.21
C SER A 32 5.63 0.81 21.60
N ARG A 33 4.43 1.41 21.56
CA ARG A 33 3.23 0.86 20.91
C ARG A 33 2.95 1.51 19.55
N TYR A 34 3.86 2.34 19.04
CA TYR A 34 3.70 3.08 17.79
C TYR A 34 4.27 2.28 16.60
N SER A 35 3.71 2.53 15.40
CA SER A 35 4.16 1.88 14.16
C SER A 35 5.46 2.51 13.65
N ALA A 36 6.38 1.68 13.17
CA ALA A 36 7.61 2.15 12.54
C ALA A 36 7.33 2.97 11.27
N ILE A 37 6.20 2.73 10.59
CA ILE A 37 5.85 3.44 9.36
C ILE A 37 5.71 4.95 9.60
N LEU A 38 5.24 5.37 10.78
CA LEU A 38 5.20 6.78 11.15
C LEU A 38 6.59 7.43 10.99
N ILE A 39 7.63 6.77 11.49
CA ILE A 39 8.98 7.29 11.44
C ILE A 39 9.55 7.20 10.01
N ILE A 40 9.23 6.14 9.28
CA ILE A 40 9.61 6.00 7.85
C ILE A 40 9.04 7.18 7.03
N VAL A 41 7.79 7.57 7.27
CA VAL A 41 7.15 8.75 6.63
C VAL A 41 7.93 10.02 6.93
N VAL A 42 8.13 10.34 8.20
CA VAL A 42 8.79 11.59 8.63
C VAL A 42 10.21 11.68 8.09
N PHE A 43 11.00 10.61 8.24
CA PHE A 43 12.38 10.58 7.77
C PHE A 43 12.48 10.63 6.24
N GLY A 44 11.68 9.84 5.53
CA GLY A 44 11.69 9.79 4.07
C GLY A 44 11.37 11.15 3.47
N LEU A 45 10.30 11.81 3.93
CA LEU A 45 9.91 13.12 3.42
C LEU A 45 10.95 14.19 3.72
N THR A 46 11.43 14.23 4.95
CA THR A 46 12.44 15.21 5.37
C THR A 46 13.71 15.04 4.54
N LEU A 47 14.17 13.79 4.35
CA LEU A 47 15.34 13.52 3.53
C LEU A 47 15.13 13.92 2.08
N GLY A 48 13.98 13.58 1.49
CA GLY A 48 13.63 13.98 0.13
C GLY A 48 13.66 15.51 -0.06
N ALA A 49 13.03 16.24 0.85
CA ALA A 49 13.00 17.71 0.82
C ALA A 49 14.40 18.30 1.02
N LEU A 50 15.22 17.71 1.90
CA LEU A 50 16.60 18.14 2.13
C LEU A 50 17.47 17.94 0.88
N LEU A 51 17.32 16.82 0.17
CA LEU A 51 18.08 16.56 -1.06
C LEU A 51 17.88 17.68 -2.09
N VAL A 52 16.64 18.16 -2.25
CA VAL A 52 16.33 19.28 -3.15
C VAL A 52 16.79 20.62 -2.57
N ALA A 53 16.51 20.90 -1.29
CA ALA A 53 16.86 22.15 -0.64
C ALA A 53 18.38 22.42 -0.59
N THR A 54 19.19 21.36 -0.55
CA THR A 54 20.66 21.42 -0.54
C THR A 54 21.29 21.38 -1.93
N GLY A 55 20.48 21.21 -2.99
CA GLY A 55 20.96 21.02 -4.35
C GLY A 55 21.60 19.66 -4.62
N ALA A 56 21.49 18.70 -3.70
CA ALA A 56 22.00 17.33 -3.86
C ALA A 56 21.15 16.47 -4.82
N GLY A 57 19.95 16.94 -5.19
CA GLY A 57 19.11 16.31 -6.21
C GLY A 57 18.06 17.28 -6.76
N THR A 58 17.45 16.90 -7.87
CA THR A 58 16.33 17.63 -8.48
C THR A 58 14.98 17.07 -8.01
N ALA A 59 13.91 17.83 -8.18
CA ALA A 59 12.58 17.41 -7.77
C ALA A 59 12.16 16.10 -8.48
N GLY A 60 11.64 15.14 -7.70
CA GLY A 60 11.34 13.79 -8.18
C GLY A 60 12.55 12.86 -8.28
N LEU A 61 13.75 13.38 -7.98
CA LEU A 61 15.02 12.68 -7.99
C LEU A 61 15.23 11.81 -9.25
N PRO A 62 14.95 12.30 -10.48
CA PRO A 62 15.14 11.53 -11.72
C PRO A 62 16.59 11.02 -11.86
N ASP A 63 17.54 11.75 -11.28
CA ASP A 63 18.96 11.40 -11.24
C ASP A 63 19.22 10.12 -10.42
N LEU A 64 18.39 9.82 -9.43
CA LEU A 64 18.46 8.60 -8.62
C LEU A 64 17.55 7.50 -9.20
N TYR A 65 17.99 6.92 -10.33
CA TYR A 65 17.22 5.92 -11.08
C TYR A 65 16.74 4.74 -10.22
N LEU A 66 17.61 4.17 -9.38
CA LEU A 66 17.26 3.00 -8.55
C LEU A 66 16.26 3.33 -7.43
N MET A 67 16.35 4.53 -6.87
CA MET A 67 15.37 5.03 -5.90
C MET A 67 13.99 5.15 -6.56
N ASN A 68 13.95 5.74 -7.76
CA ASN A 68 12.75 5.85 -8.58
C ASN A 68 12.19 4.46 -8.93
N MET A 69 13.04 3.52 -9.34
CA MET A 69 12.61 2.16 -9.67
C MET A 69 11.97 1.46 -8.46
N LEU A 70 12.58 1.53 -7.28
CA LEU A 70 12.05 0.90 -6.07
C LEU A 70 10.78 1.56 -5.53
N SER A 71 10.61 2.87 -5.70
CA SER A 71 9.35 3.57 -5.39
C SER A 71 8.17 2.95 -6.17
N ARG A 72 8.42 2.56 -7.43
CA ARG A 72 7.44 1.95 -8.33
C ARG A 72 7.28 0.43 -8.13
N ALA A 73 8.16 -0.22 -7.37
CA ALA A 73 8.11 -1.65 -7.08
C ALA A 73 7.01 -2.05 -6.06
N THR A 74 6.13 -1.12 -5.69
CA THR A 74 4.94 -1.35 -4.84
C THR A 74 4.11 -2.55 -5.32
N ILE A 75 3.96 -2.70 -6.64
CA ILE A 75 3.21 -3.81 -7.25
C ILE A 75 3.77 -5.19 -6.85
N VAL A 76 5.09 -5.32 -6.64
CA VAL A 76 5.73 -6.58 -6.23
C VAL A 76 5.32 -6.97 -4.81
N ALA A 77 5.41 -6.02 -3.87
CA ALA A 77 5.03 -6.25 -2.47
C ALA A 77 3.52 -6.51 -2.32
N LEU A 78 2.70 -5.79 -3.10
CA LEU A 78 1.26 -6.01 -3.12
C LEU A 78 0.91 -7.37 -3.70
N THR A 79 1.51 -7.80 -4.82
CA THR A 79 1.26 -9.12 -5.41
C THR A 79 1.45 -10.24 -4.37
N ALA A 80 2.51 -10.18 -3.56
CA ALA A 80 2.70 -11.13 -2.46
C ALA A 80 1.59 -11.03 -1.39
N SER A 81 1.19 -9.82 -1.01
CA SER A 81 0.13 -9.59 -0.02
C SER A 81 -1.24 -10.09 -0.49
N PHE A 82 -1.56 -9.89 -1.77
CA PHE A 82 -2.80 -10.36 -2.41
C PHE A 82 -2.81 -11.89 -2.56
N PHE A 83 -1.66 -12.51 -2.83
CA PHE A 83 -1.53 -13.97 -2.78
C PHE A 83 -1.87 -14.52 -1.40
N VAL A 84 -1.28 -13.95 -0.33
CA VAL A 84 -1.62 -14.32 1.06
C VAL A 84 -3.10 -14.08 1.35
N GLY A 85 -3.65 -12.94 0.92
CA GLY A 85 -5.07 -12.63 1.05
C GLY A 85 -5.98 -13.66 0.37
N GLY A 86 -5.63 -14.12 -0.83
CA GLY A 86 -6.34 -15.19 -1.53
C GLY A 86 -6.34 -16.52 -0.78
N GLN A 87 -5.21 -16.88 -0.15
CA GLN A 87 -5.13 -18.07 0.69
C GLN A 87 -6.05 -17.96 1.91
N GLU A 88 -6.01 -16.82 2.61
CA GLU A 88 -6.85 -16.59 3.79
C GLU A 88 -8.34 -16.55 3.42
N LEU A 89 -8.70 -15.96 2.28
CA LEU A 89 -10.07 -15.98 1.76
C LEU A 89 -10.55 -17.42 1.52
N ARG A 90 -9.73 -18.26 0.88
CA ARG A 90 -10.07 -19.67 0.66
C ARG A 90 -10.20 -20.43 1.97
N ARG A 91 -9.33 -20.18 2.95
CA ARG A 91 -9.43 -20.81 4.29
C ARG A 91 -10.73 -20.40 4.99
N LEU A 92 -11.08 -19.12 4.94
CA LEU A 92 -12.27 -18.56 5.56
C LEU A 92 -13.58 -19.08 4.93
N PHE A 93 -13.69 -19.05 3.59
CA PHE A 93 -14.91 -19.44 2.88
C PHE A 93 -14.99 -20.94 2.62
N GLY A 94 -13.86 -21.60 2.35
CA GLY A 94 -13.79 -23.03 2.08
C GLY A 94 -13.74 -23.89 3.35
N GLY A 95 -13.68 -23.29 4.54
CA GLY A 95 -13.55 -24.02 5.81
C GLY A 95 -12.26 -24.86 5.89
N VAL A 96 -11.22 -24.45 5.15
CA VAL A 96 -9.96 -25.20 5.08
C VAL A 96 -9.11 -24.84 6.28
N THR A 97 -8.97 -25.77 7.21
CA THR A 97 -8.03 -25.65 8.33
C THR A 97 -6.62 -26.01 7.86
N VAL A 98 -5.67 -25.09 8.05
CA VAL A 98 -4.25 -25.31 7.76
C VAL A 98 -3.50 -25.27 9.08
N PRO A 99 -2.68 -26.29 9.41
CA PRO A 99 -1.85 -26.27 10.60
C PRO A 99 -0.88 -25.09 10.61
N ASP A 100 -0.51 -24.61 11.80
CA ASP A 100 0.50 -23.56 11.94
C ASP A 100 1.81 -23.97 11.27
N ASP A 101 2.39 -23.04 10.52
CA ASP A 101 3.62 -23.28 9.79
C ASP A 101 4.83 -23.32 10.74
N ARG A 102 5.25 -24.54 11.10
CA ARG A 102 6.44 -24.81 11.90
C ARG A 102 7.70 -25.03 11.06
N SER A 103 7.65 -24.78 9.74
CA SER A 103 8.81 -25.02 8.87
C SER A 103 9.99 -24.08 9.14
N VAL A 104 9.70 -22.90 9.72
CA VAL A 104 10.69 -21.90 10.11
C VAL A 104 10.31 -21.25 11.44
N VAL A 105 11.23 -21.27 12.40
CA VAL A 105 11.14 -20.48 13.63
C VAL A 105 12.13 -19.32 13.54
N LEU A 106 11.61 -18.10 13.68
CA LEU A 106 12.39 -16.87 13.53
C LEU A 106 13.34 -16.67 14.72
N ASN A 107 14.53 -16.16 14.44
CA ASN A 107 15.46 -15.70 15.45
C ASN A 107 15.12 -14.28 15.88
N ASN A 108 14.59 -14.17 17.10
CA ASN A 108 14.18 -12.91 17.70
C ASN A 108 15.29 -12.24 18.52
N LYS A 109 16.53 -12.77 18.51
CA LYS A 109 17.66 -12.10 19.16
C LYS A 109 17.88 -10.76 18.47
N GLU A 110 17.83 -9.70 19.26
CA GLU A 110 17.98 -8.33 18.79
C GLU A 110 19.40 -8.11 18.24
N VAL A 111 19.49 -7.53 17.04
CA VAL A 111 20.76 -7.18 16.37
C VAL A 111 20.91 -5.67 16.20
N VAL A 112 19.79 -4.98 16.09
CA VAL A 112 19.65 -3.53 16.12
C VAL A 112 18.45 -3.25 17.00
N LEU A 113 18.48 -2.16 17.77
CA LEU A 113 17.39 -1.80 18.67
C LEU A 113 16.02 -1.88 17.95
N GLY A 114 15.05 -2.57 18.55
CA GLY A 114 13.72 -2.83 17.99
C GLY A 114 13.63 -3.86 16.85
N THR A 115 14.74 -4.50 16.47
CA THR A 115 14.80 -5.40 15.32
C THR A 115 15.54 -6.71 15.61
N GLY A 116 14.80 -7.81 15.54
CA GLY A 116 15.37 -9.16 15.65
C GLY A 116 16.23 -9.53 14.44
N ARG A 117 17.12 -10.51 14.61
CA ARG A 117 18.05 -10.97 13.57
C ARG A 117 17.35 -11.38 12.27
N THR A 118 16.32 -12.21 12.34
CA THR A 118 15.62 -12.64 11.12
C THR A 118 14.83 -11.49 10.49
N GLN A 119 14.32 -10.56 11.29
CA GLN A 119 13.64 -9.36 10.81
C GLN A 119 14.58 -8.44 10.03
N PHE A 120 15.80 -8.22 10.54
CA PHE A 120 16.85 -7.48 9.82
C PHE A 120 17.13 -8.13 8.47
N VAL A 121 17.32 -9.46 8.45
CA VAL A 121 17.53 -10.20 7.20
C VAL A 121 16.34 -10.07 6.26
N PHE A 122 15.10 -10.10 6.74
CA PHE A 122 13.91 -9.87 5.91
C PHE A 122 13.85 -8.47 5.31
N ILE A 123 14.25 -7.42 6.06
CA ILE A 123 14.29 -6.04 5.53
C ILE A 123 15.31 -5.95 4.40
N VAL A 124 16.54 -6.40 4.63
CA VAL A 124 17.60 -6.39 3.60
C VAL A 124 17.20 -7.26 2.41
N ARG A 125 16.65 -8.46 2.64
CA ARG A 125 16.19 -9.35 1.57
C ARG A 125 15.07 -8.72 0.75
N SER A 126 14.15 -8.00 1.39
CA SER A 126 13.04 -7.33 0.69
C SER A 126 13.54 -6.35 -0.36
N PHE A 127 14.59 -5.56 -0.06
CA PHE A 127 15.24 -4.70 -1.04
C PHE A 127 15.67 -5.48 -2.29
N PHE A 128 16.37 -6.61 -2.11
CA PHE A 128 16.84 -7.44 -3.21
C PHE A 128 15.71 -8.13 -3.98
N VAL A 129 14.66 -8.59 -3.30
CA VAL A 129 13.48 -9.17 -3.96
C VAL A 129 12.80 -8.12 -4.83
N LEU A 130 12.53 -6.93 -4.28
CA LEU A 130 11.89 -5.84 -5.00
C LEU A 130 12.71 -5.42 -6.22
N LEU A 131 14.02 -5.21 -6.04
CA LEU A 131 14.94 -4.81 -7.09
C LEU A 131 15.03 -5.89 -8.19
N GLY A 132 15.27 -7.13 -7.81
CA GLY A 132 15.48 -8.24 -8.74
C GLY A 132 14.24 -8.58 -9.55
N VAL A 133 13.07 -8.65 -8.89
CA VAL A 133 11.80 -8.95 -9.56
C VAL A 133 11.41 -7.81 -10.51
N ASP A 134 11.44 -6.55 -10.06
CA ASP A 134 11.07 -5.41 -10.91
C ASP A 134 12.02 -5.27 -12.12
N ALA A 135 13.33 -5.38 -11.90
CA ALA A 135 14.31 -5.34 -12.98
C ALA A 135 14.10 -6.49 -13.99
N THR A 136 13.84 -7.71 -13.51
CA THR A 136 13.58 -8.87 -14.40
C THR A 136 12.34 -8.66 -15.25
N VAL A 137 11.24 -8.18 -14.64
CA VAL A 137 10.00 -7.91 -15.37
C VAL A 137 10.23 -6.83 -16.44
N ARG A 138 11.00 -5.77 -16.14
CA ARG A 138 11.35 -4.75 -17.14
C ARG A 138 12.20 -5.27 -18.29
N VAL A 139 13.15 -6.17 -18.01
CA VAL A 139 13.94 -6.86 -19.05
C VAL A 139 13.02 -7.68 -19.95
N LEU A 140 12.14 -8.51 -19.35
CA LEU A 140 11.24 -9.38 -20.10
C LEU A 140 10.24 -8.60 -20.98
N LEU A 141 9.80 -7.43 -20.52
CA LEU A 141 8.84 -6.58 -21.23
C LEU A 141 9.50 -5.52 -22.12
N GLY A 142 10.83 -5.37 -22.11
CA GLY A 142 11.53 -4.31 -22.85
C GLY A 142 11.24 -2.88 -22.35
N THR A 143 10.77 -2.70 -21.12
CA THR A 143 10.31 -1.40 -20.58
C THR A 143 11.39 -0.61 -19.84
N GLY A 144 12.67 -0.93 -20.08
CA GLY A 144 13.81 -0.32 -19.40
C GLY A 144 14.22 1.07 -19.88
N GLY A 145 13.66 1.57 -20.98
CA GLY A 145 14.03 2.86 -21.57
C GLY A 145 15.55 3.00 -21.79
N GLY A 146 16.11 4.17 -21.45
CA GLY A 146 17.54 4.46 -21.61
C GLY A 146 18.50 3.73 -20.65
N GLN A 147 18.00 2.79 -19.83
CA GLN A 147 18.79 2.00 -18.87
C GLN A 147 18.69 0.49 -19.14
N GLN A 148 18.21 0.08 -20.32
CA GLN A 148 18.01 -1.34 -20.66
C GLN A 148 19.26 -2.20 -20.49
N GLU A 149 20.46 -1.65 -20.74
CA GLU A 149 21.73 -2.40 -20.66
C GLU A 149 22.10 -2.80 -19.22
N ILE A 150 21.69 -2.01 -18.23
CA ILE A 150 22.02 -2.23 -16.81
C ILE A 150 21.02 -3.16 -16.12
N LEU A 151 19.79 -3.23 -16.63
CA LEU A 151 18.72 -4.01 -16.01
C LEU A 151 19.02 -5.51 -15.85
N PRO A 152 19.66 -6.22 -16.79
CA PRO A 152 20.05 -7.61 -16.59
C PRO A 152 21.00 -7.82 -15.40
N LEU A 153 21.94 -6.87 -15.19
CA LEU A 153 22.85 -6.91 -14.05
C LEU A 153 22.09 -6.69 -12.74
N LEU A 154 21.15 -5.73 -12.70
CA LEU A 154 20.27 -5.51 -11.55
C LEU A 154 19.39 -6.72 -11.24
N ALA A 155 18.81 -7.33 -12.27
CA ALA A 155 18.02 -8.55 -12.14
C ALA A 155 18.87 -9.68 -11.55
N TYR A 156 20.08 -9.90 -12.08
CA TYR A 156 21.00 -10.90 -11.56
C TYR A 156 21.37 -10.67 -10.09
N LEU A 157 21.85 -9.46 -9.75
CA LEU A 157 22.25 -9.12 -8.38
C LEU A 157 21.05 -9.25 -7.42
N GLY A 158 19.92 -8.64 -7.79
CA GLY A 158 18.67 -8.70 -7.04
C GLY A 158 18.23 -10.14 -6.76
N LEU A 159 18.14 -10.98 -7.79
CA LEU A 159 17.67 -12.37 -7.66
C LEU A 159 18.65 -13.25 -6.89
N VAL A 160 19.96 -13.14 -7.12
CA VAL A 160 20.97 -13.94 -6.40
C VAL A 160 20.92 -13.65 -4.91
N PHE A 161 20.99 -12.38 -4.50
CA PHE A 161 20.90 -12.00 -3.09
C PHE A 161 19.51 -12.30 -2.51
N ALA A 162 18.45 -12.14 -3.32
CA ALA A 162 17.10 -12.55 -2.93
C ALA A 162 16.94 -14.05 -2.75
N VAL A 163 17.84 -14.92 -3.22
CA VAL A 163 17.82 -16.37 -2.96
C VAL A 163 18.67 -16.69 -1.73
N ILE A 164 19.93 -16.26 -1.72
CA ILE A 164 20.94 -16.70 -0.75
C ILE A 164 20.80 -16.06 0.63
N LEU A 165 20.19 -14.86 0.73
CA LEU A 165 20.13 -14.10 1.98
C LEU A 165 19.08 -14.69 2.94
N VAL A 166 19.44 -15.77 3.61
CA VAL A 166 18.65 -16.46 4.64
C VAL A 166 19.34 -16.30 5.98
N ASP A 167 18.58 -16.00 7.04
CA ASP A 167 19.15 -15.88 8.38
C ASP A 167 19.70 -17.23 8.86
N PRO A 168 21.03 -17.37 9.08
CA PRO A 168 21.59 -18.63 9.56
C PRO A 168 21.24 -18.88 11.04
N GLY A 169 20.74 -17.86 11.76
CA GLY A 169 20.25 -17.99 13.12
C GLY A 169 18.81 -18.51 13.24
N ALA A 170 18.05 -18.59 12.15
CA ALA A 170 16.69 -19.12 12.15
C ALA A 170 16.68 -20.66 12.14
N GLN A 171 15.73 -21.27 12.84
CA GLN A 171 15.58 -22.73 12.81
C GLN A 171 14.71 -23.12 11.62
N ILE A 172 15.30 -23.83 10.66
CA ILE A 172 14.64 -24.19 9.39
C ILE A 172 14.59 -25.72 9.31
N ALA A 173 13.38 -26.29 9.26
CA ALA A 173 13.18 -27.74 9.26
C ALA A 173 13.85 -28.43 8.06
N ASN A 174 13.79 -27.81 6.87
CA ASN A 174 14.47 -28.30 5.68
C ASN A 174 14.96 -27.13 4.82
N LYS A 175 16.27 -26.86 4.87
CA LYS A 175 16.90 -25.72 4.18
C LYS A 175 16.74 -25.80 2.66
N ARG A 176 16.92 -26.98 2.05
CA ARG A 176 16.78 -27.17 0.60
C ARG A 176 15.34 -26.86 0.15
N ARG A 177 14.35 -27.38 0.87
CA ARG A 177 12.94 -27.11 0.56
C ARG A 177 12.58 -25.64 0.79
N TYR A 178 13.13 -25.02 1.83
CA TYR A 178 12.90 -23.61 2.12
C TYR A 178 13.47 -22.69 1.03
N LEU A 179 14.71 -22.93 0.59
CA LEU A 179 15.33 -22.21 -0.53
C LEU A 179 14.58 -22.47 -1.84
N GLY A 180 14.26 -23.73 -2.14
CA GLY A 180 13.51 -24.09 -3.35
C GLY A 180 12.14 -23.40 -3.42
N LYS A 181 11.43 -23.30 -2.30
CA LYS A 181 10.20 -22.49 -2.22
C LYS A 181 10.45 -21.03 -2.53
N GLY A 182 11.53 -20.44 -2.01
CA GLY A 182 11.91 -19.07 -2.30
C GLY A 182 12.14 -18.82 -3.79
N THR A 183 12.84 -19.73 -4.47
CA THR A 183 13.03 -19.66 -5.92
C THR A 183 11.71 -19.77 -6.68
N VAL A 184 10.84 -20.72 -6.31
CA VAL A 184 9.50 -20.86 -6.91
C VAL A 184 8.68 -19.59 -6.71
N GLU A 185 8.71 -19.00 -5.52
CA GLU A 185 8.02 -17.73 -5.22
C GLU A 185 8.53 -16.57 -6.08
N LEU A 186 9.84 -16.44 -6.28
CA LEU A 186 10.42 -15.41 -7.15
C LEU A 186 9.98 -15.59 -8.61
N VAL A 187 10.05 -16.82 -9.13
CA VAL A 187 9.60 -17.14 -10.49
C VAL A 187 8.11 -16.83 -10.66
N LEU A 188 7.28 -17.25 -9.71
CA LEU A 188 5.84 -16.97 -9.75
C LEU A 188 5.54 -15.47 -9.68
N LEU A 189 6.24 -14.70 -8.84
CA LEU A 189 6.08 -13.24 -8.80
C LEU A 189 6.39 -12.61 -10.17
N ILE A 190 7.50 -12.99 -10.79
CA ILE A 190 7.89 -12.51 -12.13
C ILE A 190 6.82 -12.87 -13.16
N LEU A 191 6.38 -14.13 -13.19
CA LEU A 191 5.38 -14.61 -14.15
C LEU A 191 4.02 -13.91 -13.97
N VAL A 192 3.58 -13.70 -12.73
CA VAL A 192 2.33 -12.99 -12.44
C VAL A 192 2.41 -11.55 -12.90
N LEU A 193 3.51 -10.85 -12.63
CA LEU A 193 3.69 -9.45 -13.01
C LEU A 193 3.82 -9.27 -14.53
N ALA A 194 4.64 -10.09 -15.19
CA ALA A 194 4.80 -10.06 -16.64
C ALA A 194 3.48 -10.45 -17.34
N GLY A 195 2.83 -11.53 -16.89
CA GLY A 195 1.53 -11.96 -17.41
C GLY A 195 0.44 -10.91 -17.24
N ALA A 196 0.41 -10.23 -16.09
CA ALA A 196 -0.50 -9.12 -15.85
C ALA A 196 -0.27 -7.93 -16.80
N ALA A 197 0.98 -7.61 -17.12
CA ALA A 197 1.31 -6.58 -18.09
C ALA A 197 0.88 -6.96 -19.51
N PHE A 198 1.12 -8.21 -19.93
CA PHE A 198 0.64 -8.71 -21.23
C PHE A 198 -0.88 -8.68 -21.36
N ILE A 199 -1.60 -9.08 -20.30
CA ILE A 199 -3.07 -9.02 -20.31
C ILE A 199 -3.54 -7.57 -20.39
N ALA A 200 -2.95 -6.66 -19.59
CA ALA A 200 -3.29 -5.25 -19.61
C ALA A 200 -3.07 -4.59 -20.97
N ASP A 201 -1.99 -4.94 -21.65
CA ASP A 201 -1.70 -4.48 -23.01
C ASP A 201 -2.71 -5.04 -24.02
N GLY A 202 -2.99 -6.35 -23.94
CA GLY A 202 -3.92 -7.03 -24.85
C GLY A 202 -5.39 -6.61 -24.73
N VAL A 203 -5.82 -6.10 -23.57
CA VAL A 203 -7.20 -5.58 -23.41
C VAL A 203 -7.29 -4.05 -23.49
N ARG A 204 -6.16 -3.35 -23.73
CA ARG A 204 -6.11 -1.88 -23.69
C ARG A 204 -7.08 -1.23 -24.68
N GLU A 205 -7.30 -1.86 -25.84
CA GLU A 205 -8.25 -1.39 -26.86
C GLU A 205 -9.72 -1.49 -26.42
N ILE A 206 -10.03 -2.37 -25.45
CA ILE A 206 -11.38 -2.56 -24.92
C ILE A 206 -11.59 -1.70 -23.68
N ALA A 207 -10.62 -1.70 -22.78
CA ALA A 207 -10.65 -0.93 -21.53
C ALA A 207 -9.23 -0.74 -20.98
N ALA A 208 -8.91 0.50 -20.60
CA ALA A 208 -7.59 0.88 -20.10
C ALA A 208 -7.36 0.46 -18.62
N PHE A 209 -7.40 -0.85 -18.34
CA PHE A 209 -7.08 -1.38 -17.02
C PHE A 209 -5.57 -1.41 -16.77
N PRO A 210 -5.06 -0.89 -15.63
CA PRO A 210 -3.63 -0.88 -15.36
C PRO A 210 -3.09 -2.29 -15.03
N PRO A 211 -1.82 -2.62 -15.31
CA PRO A 211 -1.23 -3.94 -15.03
C PRO A 211 -1.39 -4.43 -13.59
N ILE A 212 -1.35 -3.50 -12.63
CA ILE A 212 -1.57 -3.81 -11.21
C ILE A 212 -2.88 -4.55 -10.97
N PHE A 213 -3.93 -4.20 -11.71
CA PHE A 213 -5.25 -4.79 -11.59
C PHE A 213 -5.23 -6.30 -11.87
N PHE A 214 -4.63 -6.69 -12.98
CA PHE A 214 -4.49 -8.09 -13.33
C PHE A 214 -3.53 -8.83 -12.40
N SER A 215 -2.43 -8.19 -11.98
CA SER A 215 -1.47 -8.83 -11.06
C SER A 215 -2.13 -9.24 -9.74
N MET A 216 -3.00 -8.39 -9.21
CA MET A 216 -3.74 -8.64 -7.98
C MET A 216 -4.80 -9.71 -8.16
N LEU A 217 -5.57 -9.68 -9.26
CA LEU A 217 -6.56 -10.73 -9.57
C LEU A 217 -5.90 -12.11 -9.69
N ILE A 218 -4.81 -12.20 -10.44
CA ILE A 218 -4.06 -13.43 -10.62
C ILE A 218 -3.48 -13.89 -9.27
N ALA A 219 -2.89 -12.98 -8.49
CA ALA A 219 -2.33 -13.32 -7.19
C ALA A 219 -3.39 -13.84 -6.21
N VAL A 220 -4.55 -13.19 -6.10
CA VAL A 220 -5.68 -13.66 -5.27
C VAL A 220 -6.17 -15.02 -5.74
N ALA A 221 -6.33 -15.22 -7.06
CA ALA A 221 -6.77 -16.49 -7.63
C ALA A 221 -5.77 -17.62 -7.33
N LEU A 222 -4.47 -17.37 -7.50
CA LEU A 222 -3.42 -18.33 -7.14
C LEU A 222 -3.45 -18.64 -5.64
N GLY A 223 -3.56 -17.63 -4.79
CA GLY A 223 -3.69 -17.82 -3.35
C GLY A 223 -4.91 -18.68 -3.00
N TRP A 224 -6.03 -18.43 -3.66
CA TRP A 224 -7.26 -19.19 -3.47
C TRP A 224 -7.13 -20.65 -3.89
N VAL A 225 -6.41 -20.94 -4.98
CA VAL A 225 -6.15 -22.31 -5.45
C VAL A 225 -5.16 -23.04 -4.54
N PHE A 226 -4.20 -22.34 -3.94
CA PHE A 226 -3.13 -22.91 -3.12
C PHE A 226 -3.23 -22.52 -1.63
N PRO A 227 -4.35 -22.80 -0.92
CA PRO A 227 -4.55 -22.36 0.46
C PRO A 227 -3.59 -23.02 1.46
N ARG A 228 -2.98 -24.16 1.11
CA ARG A 228 -2.06 -24.91 1.96
C ARG A 228 -0.58 -24.60 1.69
N TRP A 229 -0.28 -23.71 0.74
CA TRP A 229 1.10 -23.33 0.46
C TRP A 229 1.70 -22.54 1.63
N THR A 230 2.66 -23.14 2.31
CA THR A 230 3.49 -22.51 3.34
C THR A 230 4.61 -21.69 2.70
N HIS A 231 4.77 -20.44 3.13
CA HIS A 231 5.66 -19.48 2.50
C HIS A 231 7.14 -19.81 2.68
N GLY A 232 7.87 -19.70 1.58
CA GLY A 232 9.31 -19.60 1.51
C GLY A 232 9.81 -18.22 1.96
N PRO A 233 11.12 -17.99 1.83
CA PRO A 233 11.75 -16.78 2.33
C PRO A 233 11.42 -15.51 1.52
N ALA A 234 11.03 -15.62 0.25
CA ALA A 234 10.75 -14.44 -0.58
C ALA A 234 9.43 -13.77 -0.15
N VAL A 235 8.34 -14.55 -0.06
CA VAL A 235 7.04 -14.02 0.40
C VAL A 235 7.12 -13.57 1.86
N ARG A 236 7.82 -14.31 2.73
CA ARG A 236 8.00 -13.92 4.15
C ARG A 236 8.73 -12.58 4.29
N ALA A 237 9.77 -12.35 3.48
CA ALA A 237 10.47 -11.07 3.48
C ALA A 237 9.54 -9.94 3.01
N LEU A 238 8.84 -10.12 1.88
CA LEU A 238 7.93 -9.10 1.35
C LEU A 238 6.78 -8.74 2.32
N MET A 239 6.21 -9.74 3.01
CA MET A 239 5.16 -9.51 4.00
C MET A 239 5.64 -8.70 5.21
N PHE A 240 6.91 -8.83 5.58
CA PHE A 240 7.51 -8.11 6.71
C PHE A 240 8.12 -6.76 6.33
N GLY A 241 9.04 -6.75 5.37
CA GLY A 241 9.84 -5.60 4.99
C GLY A 241 9.52 -5.02 3.61
N GLY A 242 8.74 -5.71 2.76
CA GLY A 242 8.44 -5.28 1.39
C GLY A 242 7.76 -3.92 1.34
N ILE A 243 6.58 -3.78 1.97
CA ILE A 243 5.87 -2.50 2.02
C ILE A 243 6.70 -1.41 2.73
N PRO A 244 7.30 -1.64 3.92
CA PRO A 244 8.17 -0.63 4.56
C PRO A 244 9.31 -0.10 3.67
N VAL A 245 10.02 -0.98 2.95
CA VAL A 245 11.14 -0.58 2.07
C VAL A 245 10.65 0.23 0.88
N VAL A 246 9.55 -0.20 0.24
CA VAL A 246 8.94 0.55 -0.86
C VAL A 246 8.42 1.91 -0.39
N LEU A 247 7.76 1.95 0.77
CA LEU A 247 7.25 3.19 1.34
C LEU A 247 8.39 4.17 1.66
N ALA A 248 9.53 3.69 2.17
CA ALA A 248 10.70 4.54 2.37
C ALA A 248 11.16 5.21 1.05
N ALA A 249 11.22 4.45 -0.05
CA ALA A 249 11.54 5.02 -1.37
C ALA A 249 10.48 6.01 -1.85
N ASN A 250 9.20 5.66 -1.75
CA ASN A 250 8.09 6.55 -2.10
C ASN A 250 8.11 7.86 -1.33
N PHE A 251 8.46 7.85 -0.04
CA PHE A 251 8.48 9.06 0.78
C PHE A 251 9.70 9.93 0.49
N ILE A 252 10.83 9.36 0.12
CA ILE A 252 11.98 10.16 -0.35
C ILE A 252 11.62 10.88 -1.65
N ILE A 253 11.02 10.16 -2.61
CA ILE A 253 10.56 10.77 -3.88
C ILE A 253 9.47 11.82 -3.60
N GLY A 254 8.46 11.48 -2.80
CA GLY A 254 7.39 12.41 -2.43
C GLY A 254 7.90 13.66 -1.70
N GLY A 255 8.88 13.50 -0.81
CA GLY A 255 9.50 14.61 -0.08
C GLY A 255 10.26 15.56 -1.01
N SER A 256 10.95 15.01 -2.00
CA SER A 256 11.67 15.81 -3.01
C SER A 256 10.73 16.67 -3.86
N LEU A 257 9.48 16.25 -4.02
CA LEU A 257 8.48 16.97 -4.83
C LEU A 257 7.62 17.92 -3.99
N LEU A 258 7.74 17.90 -2.66
CA LEU A 258 6.83 18.60 -1.75
C LEU A 258 6.90 20.12 -1.91
N VAL A 259 8.11 20.67 -2.04
CA VAL A 259 8.32 22.13 -2.15
C VAL A 259 7.77 22.67 -3.47
N GLU A 260 8.05 21.98 -4.58
CA GLU A 260 7.55 22.37 -5.91
C GLU A 260 6.02 22.24 -6.01
N SER A 261 5.46 21.16 -5.44
CA SER A 261 4.01 20.94 -5.44
C SER A 261 3.23 22.00 -4.67
N LEU A 262 3.82 22.55 -3.60
CA LEU A 262 3.23 23.63 -2.80
C LEU A 262 3.30 25.00 -3.50
N ALA A 263 4.18 25.15 -4.48
CA ALA A 263 4.38 26.39 -5.24
C ALA A 263 3.47 26.51 -6.47
N LEU A 264 2.72 25.46 -6.82
CA LEU A 264 1.81 25.46 -7.97
C LEU A 264 0.53 26.27 -7.67
N ASP A 265 0.22 27.23 -8.56
CA ASP A 265 -0.98 28.06 -8.47
C ASP A 265 -2.27 27.21 -8.54
N GLY A 266 -3.25 27.53 -7.70
CA GLY A 266 -4.54 26.81 -7.65
C GLY A 266 -4.52 25.47 -6.89
N MET A 267 -3.36 25.03 -6.38
CA MET A 267 -3.26 23.76 -5.65
C MET A 267 -3.75 23.83 -4.21
N ALA A 268 -3.81 25.01 -3.59
CA ALA A 268 -4.17 25.16 -2.17
C ALA A 268 -5.52 24.53 -1.79
N PRO A 269 -6.64 24.76 -2.52
CA PRO A 269 -7.91 24.10 -2.22
C PRO A 269 -7.88 22.58 -2.45
N MET A 270 -7.10 22.10 -3.43
CA MET A 270 -6.92 20.66 -3.66
C MET A 270 -6.11 20.00 -2.54
N LEU A 271 -5.05 20.67 -2.06
CA LEU A 271 -4.28 20.25 -0.87
C LEU A 271 -5.21 20.20 0.34
N LEU A 272 -6.04 21.22 0.52
CA LEU A 272 -7.01 21.28 1.62
C LEU A 272 -7.98 20.09 1.58
N TYR A 273 -8.54 19.80 0.40
CA TYR A 273 -9.39 18.63 0.20
C TYR A 273 -8.64 17.32 0.45
N GLY A 274 -7.40 17.17 -0.05
CA GLY A 274 -6.60 15.96 0.18
C GLY A 274 -6.35 15.70 1.67
N PHE A 275 -5.94 16.73 2.42
CA PHE A 275 -5.69 16.63 3.86
C PHE A 275 -6.96 16.30 4.65
N PHE A 276 -7.98 17.14 4.52
CA PHE A 276 -9.21 17.00 5.30
C PHE A 276 -10.07 15.84 4.82
N GLY A 277 -10.03 15.53 3.54
CA GLY A 277 -10.63 14.34 2.95
C GLY A 277 -10.05 13.08 3.58
N GLN A 278 -8.73 12.99 3.78
CA GLN A 278 -8.16 11.86 4.50
C GLN A 278 -8.60 11.78 5.95
N LEU A 279 -8.68 12.91 6.66
CA LEU A 279 -9.26 12.91 8.02
C LEU A 279 -10.71 12.43 8.01
N MET A 280 -11.52 12.92 7.08
CA MET A 280 -12.94 12.58 6.96
C MET A 280 -13.13 11.10 6.61
N TRP A 281 -12.46 10.59 5.58
CA TRP A 281 -12.65 9.21 5.14
C TRP A 281 -12.03 8.18 6.07
N MET A 282 -10.85 8.48 6.64
CA MET A 282 -10.19 7.62 7.62
C MET A 282 -10.93 7.63 8.95
N PHE A 283 -10.99 8.79 9.61
CA PHE A 283 -11.57 8.87 10.94
C PHE A 283 -13.09 8.83 10.91
N GLY A 284 -13.75 9.22 9.82
CA GLY A 284 -15.19 8.99 9.63
C GLY A 284 -15.52 7.50 9.57
N GLY A 285 -14.76 6.70 8.81
CA GLY A 285 -14.97 5.25 8.76
C GLY A 285 -14.76 4.59 10.13
N ILE A 286 -13.69 4.98 10.83
CA ILE A 286 -13.43 4.56 12.21
C ILE A 286 -14.56 4.98 13.15
N SER A 287 -15.02 6.23 13.04
CA SER A 287 -16.08 6.77 13.88
C SER A 287 -17.39 6.03 13.68
N VAL A 288 -17.74 5.70 12.44
CA VAL A 288 -18.93 4.93 12.09
C VAL A 288 -18.83 3.48 12.61
N LEU A 289 -17.66 2.83 12.51
CA LEU A 289 -17.41 1.52 13.12
C LEU A 289 -17.56 1.56 14.66
N MET A 290 -17.08 2.63 15.30
CA MET A 290 -17.21 2.80 16.75
C MET A 290 -18.65 3.07 17.20
N LEU A 291 -19.36 3.98 16.52
CA LEU A 291 -20.69 4.43 16.90
C LEU A 291 -21.76 3.39 16.55
N VAL A 292 -21.73 2.90 15.32
CA VAL A 292 -22.78 2.03 14.77
C VAL A 292 -22.38 0.56 14.85
N GLY A 293 -21.15 0.24 14.46
CA GLY A 293 -20.57 -1.11 14.56
C GLY A 293 -20.24 -1.53 15.99
N ARG A 294 -20.25 -0.59 16.96
CA ARG A 294 -19.94 -0.82 18.38
C ARG A 294 -18.58 -1.48 18.62
N THR A 295 -17.59 -1.21 17.78
CA THR A 295 -16.23 -1.73 17.94
C THR A 295 -15.20 -0.61 18.01
N ALA A 296 -14.36 -0.62 19.05
CA ALA A 296 -13.21 0.27 19.19
C ALA A 296 -11.88 -0.48 19.11
N ALA A 297 -11.92 -1.78 18.79
CA ALA A 297 -10.75 -2.65 18.83
C ALA A 297 -9.83 -2.38 17.62
N VAL A 298 -8.56 -2.08 17.88
CA VAL A 298 -7.53 -1.86 16.85
C VAL A 298 -7.41 -3.05 15.89
N ARG A 299 -7.58 -4.27 16.40
CA ARG A 299 -7.60 -5.52 15.61
C ARG A 299 -8.74 -5.57 14.56
N ASN A 300 -9.75 -4.71 14.70
CA ASN A 300 -10.86 -4.55 13.76
C ASN A 300 -10.68 -3.28 12.92
N LEU A 301 -10.41 -2.16 13.60
CA LEU A 301 -10.32 -0.84 12.99
C LEU A 301 -9.14 -0.73 12.01
N ALA A 302 -7.94 -1.21 12.38
CA ALA A 302 -6.76 -1.12 11.52
C ALA A 302 -6.91 -1.91 10.22
N PRO A 303 -7.19 -3.24 10.23
CA PRO A 303 -7.37 -3.99 8.99
C PRO A 303 -8.63 -3.56 8.23
N GLY A 304 -9.71 -3.20 8.94
CA GLY A 304 -10.94 -2.69 8.30
C GLY A 304 -10.69 -1.41 7.51
N MET A 305 -9.92 -0.46 8.05
CA MET A 305 -9.57 0.77 7.32
C MET A 305 -8.46 0.57 6.28
N ALA A 306 -7.53 -0.35 6.52
CA ALA A 306 -6.54 -0.74 5.51
C ALA A 306 -7.23 -1.25 4.24
N GLY A 307 -8.27 -2.08 4.38
CA GLY A 307 -9.12 -2.51 3.28
C GLY A 307 -10.03 -1.41 2.74
N ALA A 308 -10.77 -0.73 3.61
CA ALA A 308 -11.80 0.24 3.24
C ALA A 308 -11.29 1.43 2.44
N LEU A 309 -10.02 1.78 2.56
CA LEU A 309 -9.40 2.86 1.79
C LEU A 309 -8.29 2.36 0.88
N SER A 310 -8.07 1.03 0.83
CA SER A 310 -6.87 0.42 0.23
C SER A 310 -5.60 1.17 0.65
N HIS A 311 -5.50 1.48 1.94
CA HIS A 311 -4.55 2.45 2.45
C HIS A 311 -3.16 1.82 2.66
N ALA A 312 -2.17 2.38 1.96
CA ALA A 312 -0.81 1.88 1.92
C ALA A 312 -0.12 1.73 3.26
N GLY A 313 -0.11 2.83 4.02
CA GLY A 313 0.51 2.86 5.32
C GLY A 313 -0.10 1.87 6.32
N LEU A 314 -1.43 1.84 6.47
CA LEU A 314 -2.11 0.92 7.39
C LEU A 314 -1.94 -0.54 6.98
N THR A 315 -1.92 -0.83 5.67
CA THR A 315 -1.63 -2.18 5.18
C THR A 315 -0.24 -2.61 5.63
N GLY A 316 0.78 -1.79 5.39
CA GLY A 316 2.14 -2.06 5.84
C GLY A 316 2.24 -2.22 7.36
N ALA A 317 1.55 -1.39 8.14
CA ALA A 317 1.62 -1.44 9.61
C ALA A 317 0.98 -2.73 10.14
N CYS A 318 -0.12 -3.17 9.52
CA CYS A 318 -0.74 -4.44 9.85
C CYS A 318 0.16 -5.62 9.45
N THR A 319 0.68 -5.66 8.21
CA THR A 319 1.48 -6.79 7.72
C THR A 319 2.83 -6.91 8.44
N ALA A 320 3.43 -5.78 8.82
CA ALA A 320 4.64 -5.75 9.65
C ALA A 320 4.39 -6.23 11.10
N GLY A 321 3.14 -6.27 11.54
CA GLY A 321 2.73 -6.72 12.88
C GLY A 321 2.64 -5.60 13.92
N ASP A 322 2.77 -4.33 13.53
CA ASP A 322 2.74 -3.18 14.44
C ASP A 322 1.39 -3.05 15.18
N MET A 323 0.31 -3.55 14.56
CA MET A 323 -1.06 -3.54 15.10
C MET A 323 -1.45 -4.87 15.77
N GLY A 324 -0.48 -5.75 16.01
CA GLY A 324 -0.68 -7.07 16.61
C GLY A 324 -1.03 -8.19 15.62
N GLU A 325 -0.99 -9.43 16.13
CA GLU A 325 -1.08 -10.65 15.32
C GLU A 325 -2.41 -10.78 14.57
N ILE A 326 -3.52 -10.44 15.23
CA ILE A 326 -4.87 -10.55 14.64
C ILE A 326 -5.00 -9.57 13.47
N ALA A 327 -4.54 -8.32 13.63
CA ALA A 327 -4.56 -7.33 12.54
C ALA A 327 -3.69 -7.79 11.36
N ARG A 328 -2.51 -8.35 11.64
CA ARG A 328 -1.61 -8.91 10.62
C ARG A 328 -2.26 -10.00 9.78
N ARG A 329 -3.00 -10.92 10.41
CA ARG A 329 -3.72 -11.99 9.71
C ARG A 329 -4.94 -11.49 8.94
N ARG A 330 -5.65 -10.49 9.46
CA ARG A 330 -6.86 -9.96 8.85
C ARG A 330 -6.59 -8.98 7.70
N ALA A 331 -5.52 -8.20 7.74
CA ALA A 331 -5.25 -7.17 6.73
C ALA A 331 -5.17 -7.71 5.28
N PRO A 332 -4.49 -8.84 4.98
CA PRO A 332 -4.50 -9.44 3.65
C PRO A 332 -5.91 -9.79 3.15
N ILE A 333 -6.82 -10.21 4.04
CA ILE A 333 -8.22 -10.48 3.70
C ILE A 333 -8.93 -9.16 3.36
N MET A 334 -8.75 -8.15 4.20
CA MET A 334 -9.43 -6.86 4.07
C MET A 334 -9.00 -6.08 2.84
N ILE A 335 -7.76 -6.22 2.35
CA ILE A 335 -7.34 -5.56 1.11
C ILE A 335 -7.80 -6.33 -0.13
N SER A 336 -7.93 -7.66 -0.05
CA SER A 336 -8.30 -8.49 -1.22
C SER A 336 -9.76 -8.39 -1.62
N VAL A 337 -10.70 -8.26 -0.67
CA VAL A 337 -12.15 -8.20 -0.99
C VAL A 337 -12.56 -6.89 -1.68
N PRO A 338 -12.20 -5.71 -1.16
CA PRO A 338 -12.54 -4.45 -1.79
C PRO A 338 -11.86 -4.27 -3.15
N PHE A 339 -10.83 -5.06 -3.43
CA PHE A 339 -10.17 -5.05 -4.72
C PHE A 339 -11.08 -5.47 -5.87
N PHE A 340 -12.05 -6.37 -5.66
CA PHE A 340 -13.07 -6.66 -6.67
C PHE A 340 -13.86 -5.39 -7.07
N GLY A 341 -13.96 -4.41 -6.16
CA GLY A 341 -14.54 -3.10 -6.43
C GLY A 341 -13.81 -2.29 -7.49
N HIS A 342 -12.54 -2.58 -7.76
CA HIS A 342 -11.76 -1.86 -8.75
C HIS A 342 -12.19 -2.15 -10.18
N VAL A 343 -12.87 -3.28 -10.42
CA VAL A 343 -13.51 -3.55 -11.72
C VAL A 343 -14.48 -2.41 -12.05
N PHE A 344 -15.33 -2.05 -11.08
CA PHE A 344 -16.30 -0.96 -11.25
C PHE A 344 -15.61 0.40 -11.33
N LEU A 345 -14.60 0.63 -10.50
CA LEU A 345 -13.82 1.87 -10.52
C LEU A 345 -13.20 2.12 -11.89
N PHE A 346 -12.37 1.18 -12.36
CA PHE A 346 -11.64 1.35 -13.61
C PHE A 346 -12.58 1.29 -14.80
N GLY A 347 -13.66 0.50 -14.74
CA GLY A 347 -14.71 0.54 -15.76
C GLY A 347 -15.36 1.92 -15.86
N ILE A 348 -15.85 2.47 -14.76
CA ILE A 348 -16.51 3.79 -14.75
C ILE A 348 -15.54 4.90 -15.15
N LEU A 349 -14.29 4.87 -14.64
CA LEU A 349 -13.28 5.88 -14.99
C LEU A 349 -12.83 5.78 -16.44
N ALA A 350 -12.72 4.58 -17.02
CA ALA A 350 -12.40 4.41 -18.43
C ALA A 350 -13.47 5.04 -19.33
N PHE A 351 -14.74 4.72 -19.11
CA PHE A 351 -15.83 5.37 -19.88
C PHE A 351 -15.96 6.87 -19.57
N SER A 352 -15.59 7.32 -18.37
CA SER A 352 -15.55 8.75 -18.02
C SER A 352 -14.42 9.48 -18.76
N LEU A 353 -13.30 8.81 -19.02
CA LEU A 353 -12.20 9.38 -19.83
C LEU A 353 -12.63 9.60 -21.27
N ASP A 354 -13.31 8.62 -21.87
CA ASP A 354 -13.86 8.76 -23.23
C ASP A 354 -14.90 9.88 -23.32
N ALA A 355 -15.70 10.05 -22.26
CA ALA A 355 -16.68 11.13 -22.16
C ALA A 355 -16.07 12.51 -21.83
N GLY A 356 -14.78 12.58 -21.47
CA GLY A 356 -14.09 13.80 -21.03
C GLY A 356 -14.54 14.34 -19.66
N GLN A 357 -15.48 13.68 -18.99
CA GLN A 357 -16.06 14.09 -17.71
C GLN A 357 -16.52 12.88 -16.90
N LEU A 358 -16.67 13.06 -15.59
CA LEU A 358 -17.15 12.00 -14.71
C LEU A 358 -18.58 11.57 -15.08
N LEU A 359 -18.79 10.27 -15.30
CA LEU A 359 -20.13 9.71 -15.47
C LEU A 359 -20.88 9.72 -14.12
N VAL A 360 -21.62 10.79 -13.87
CA VAL A 360 -22.29 11.06 -12.58
C VAL A 360 -23.25 9.94 -12.18
N TRP A 361 -24.08 9.44 -13.11
CA TRP A 361 -25.09 8.43 -12.79
C TRP A 361 -24.51 7.07 -12.34
N PRO A 362 -23.59 6.44 -13.09
CA PRO A 362 -22.89 5.23 -12.63
C PRO A 362 -22.15 5.45 -11.31
N THR A 363 -21.51 6.61 -11.15
CA THR A 363 -20.77 6.98 -9.93
C THR A 363 -21.71 7.08 -8.73
N ALA A 364 -22.86 7.76 -8.88
CA ALA A 364 -23.89 7.87 -7.85
C ALA A 364 -24.49 6.51 -7.47
N ALA A 365 -24.78 5.66 -8.46
CA ALA A 365 -25.27 4.31 -8.21
C ALA A 365 -24.28 3.50 -7.36
N MET A 366 -22.98 3.56 -7.66
CA MET A 366 -21.96 2.87 -6.88
C MET A 366 -21.81 3.42 -5.46
N ALA A 367 -21.92 4.73 -5.27
CA ALA A 367 -21.91 5.33 -3.94
C ALA A 367 -23.10 4.86 -3.08
N VAL A 368 -24.30 4.76 -3.67
CA VAL A 368 -25.51 4.25 -3.00
C VAL A 368 -25.37 2.76 -2.63
N ILE A 369 -24.84 1.95 -3.55
CA ILE A 369 -24.52 0.54 -3.26
C ILE A 369 -23.53 0.45 -2.09
N GLY A 370 -22.49 1.27 -2.10
CA GLY A 370 -21.54 1.38 -1.01
C GLY A 370 -22.21 1.66 0.33
N LEU A 371 -23.13 2.64 0.36
CA LEU A 371 -23.90 3.00 1.55
C LEU A 371 -24.72 1.83 2.09
N ALA A 372 -25.43 1.12 1.22
CA ALA A 372 -26.21 -0.06 1.59
C ALA A 372 -25.31 -1.16 2.17
N LEU A 373 -24.18 -1.47 1.52
CA LEU A 373 -23.23 -2.48 1.99
C LEU A 373 -22.61 -2.09 3.34
N THR A 374 -22.21 -0.82 3.53
CA THR A 374 -21.70 -0.33 4.81
C THR A 374 -22.76 -0.44 5.92
N ALA A 375 -24.01 -0.07 5.65
CA ALA A 375 -25.08 -0.22 6.64
C ALA A 375 -25.28 -1.68 7.08
N LEU A 376 -25.27 -2.61 6.11
CA LEU A 376 -25.32 -4.06 6.37
C LEU A 376 -24.10 -4.54 7.17
N ALA A 377 -22.91 -4.07 6.80
CA ALA A 377 -21.67 -4.42 7.46
C ALA A 377 -21.65 -4.01 8.93
N LEU A 378 -22.06 -2.77 9.22
CA LEU A 378 -22.12 -2.25 10.58
C LEU A 378 -23.10 -3.04 11.45
N ARG A 379 -24.25 -3.43 10.87
CA ARG A 379 -25.20 -4.31 11.55
C ARG A 379 -24.58 -5.69 11.84
N GLN A 380 -23.78 -6.23 10.94
CA GLN A 380 -23.10 -7.52 11.13
C GLN A 380 -21.98 -7.44 12.17
N VAL A 381 -21.11 -6.43 12.10
CA VAL A 381 -20.05 -6.18 13.09
C VAL A 381 -20.65 -5.96 14.48
N ARG A 382 -21.75 -5.21 14.59
CA ARG A 382 -22.43 -5.02 15.88
C ARG A 382 -22.97 -6.32 16.47
N ARG A 383 -23.36 -7.28 15.62
CA ARG A 383 -23.94 -8.58 16.02
C ARG A 383 -22.92 -9.68 16.23
N SER A 384 -21.66 -9.49 15.82
CA SER A 384 -20.63 -10.53 15.95
C SER A 384 -20.29 -10.85 17.40
N ALA A 385 -20.55 -9.93 18.34
CA ALA A 385 -20.33 -10.12 19.78
C ALA A 385 -18.91 -10.64 20.13
N GLY A 386 -17.90 -10.25 19.33
CA GLY A 386 -16.51 -10.67 19.50
C GLY A 386 -16.12 -12.00 18.83
N GLU A 387 -17.05 -12.67 18.12
CA GLU A 387 -16.76 -13.86 17.32
C GLU A 387 -15.89 -13.49 16.10
N ASP A 388 -14.67 -14.02 16.05
CA ASP A 388 -13.65 -13.67 15.05
C ASP A 388 -14.15 -13.83 13.60
N ARG A 389 -14.80 -14.95 13.28
CA ARG A 389 -15.27 -15.22 11.91
C ARG A 389 -16.38 -14.26 11.47
N ALA A 390 -17.30 -13.93 12.37
CA ALA A 390 -18.37 -12.98 12.12
C ALA A 390 -17.84 -11.54 12.03
N GLU A 391 -16.86 -11.18 12.87
CA GLU A 391 -16.15 -9.90 12.77
C GLU A 391 -15.46 -9.76 11.41
N VAL A 392 -14.68 -10.76 11.00
CA VAL A 392 -13.96 -10.75 9.71
C VAL A 392 -14.92 -10.58 8.54
N LYS A 393 -16.03 -11.33 8.50
CA LYS A 393 -17.04 -11.18 7.43
C LYS A 393 -17.69 -9.79 7.42
N GLY A 394 -18.05 -9.27 8.59
CA GLY A 394 -18.61 -7.92 8.72
C GLY A 394 -17.60 -6.85 8.27
N LEU A 395 -16.33 -7.00 8.65
CA LEU A 395 -15.25 -6.09 8.24
C LEU A 395 -14.94 -6.17 6.75
N MET A 396 -15.07 -7.34 6.11
CA MET A 396 -14.92 -7.47 4.66
C MET A 396 -16.01 -6.68 3.94
N LEU A 397 -17.26 -6.80 4.39
CA LEU A 397 -18.37 -6.05 3.82
C LEU A 397 -18.23 -4.55 4.08
N PHE A 398 -17.74 -4.16 5.27
CA PHE A 398 -17.45 -2.77 5.59
C PHE A 398 -16.34 -2.22 4.70
N SER A 399 -15.25 -2.98 4.53
CA SER A 399 -14.13 -2.57 3.69
C SER A 399 -14.58 -2.36 2.25
N PHE A 400 -15.42 -3.26 1.73
CA PHE A 400 -15.94 -3.10 0.38
C PHE A 400 -16.91 -1.91 0.28
N GLY A 401 -17.91 -1.84 1.16
CA GLY A 401 -18.93 -0.78 1.14
C GLY A 401 -18.33 0.62 1.36
N TRP A 402 -17.48 0.79 2.37
CA TRP A 402 -16.86 2.08 2.70
C TRP A 402 -15.90 2.52 1.60
N GLN A 403 -15.18 1.60 0.95
CA GLN A 403 -14.36 1.95 -0.21
C GLN A 403 -15.20 2.52 -1.34
N LEU A 404 -16.35 1.91 -1.65
CA LEU A 404 -17.25 2.43 -2.69
C LEU A 404 -17.77 3.82 -2.32
N ILE A 405 -18.17 4.05 -1.06
CA ILE A 405 -18.62 5.37 -0.61
C ILE A 405 -17.48 6.39 -0.70
N ALA A 406 -16.32 6.08 -0.15
CA ALA A 406 -15.22 7.03 -0.05
C ALA A 406 -14.67 7.41 -1.44
N LEU A 407 -14.60 6.43 -2.33
CA LEU A 407 -14.11 6.62 -3.69
C LEU A 407 -15.12 7.30 -4.59
N PHE A 408 -16.31 6.71 -4.77
CA PHE A 408 -17.32 7.27 -5.67
C PHE A 408 -17.97 8.51 -5.08
N GLY A 409 -18.19 8.56 -3.76
CA GLY A 409 -18.64 9.78 -3.07
C GLY A 409 -17.60 10.91 -3.15
N GLY A 410 -16.31 10.58 -3.01
CA GLY A 410 -15.21 11.53 -3.25
C GLY A 410 -15.25 12.14 -4.65
N LEU A 411 -15.38 11.28 -5.67
CA LEU A 411 -15.50 11.71 -7.07
C LEU A 411 -16.76 12.57 -7.30
N LEU A 412 -17.91 12.21 -6.73
CA LEU A 412 -19.14 12.99 -6.85
C LEU A 412 -19.03 14.39 -6.24
N MET A 413 -18.40 14.51 -5.06
CA MET A 413 -18.17 15.82 -4.45
C MET A 413 -17.30 16.73 -5.33
N LEU A 414 -16.41 16.14 -6.12
CA LEU A 414 -15.48 16.82 -7.01
C LEU A 414 -15.91 16.78 -8.49
N ALA A 415 -17.17 16.45 -8.79
CA ALA A 415 -17.65 16.25 -10.15
C ALA A 415 -17.64 17.53 -11.01
N HIS A 416 -17.50 18.71 -10.38
CA HIS A 416 -17.39 20.00 -11.06
C HIS A 416 -15.97 20.28 -11.59
N LEU A 417 -14.96 19.54 -11.13
CA LEU A 417 -13.58 19.63 -11.62
C LEU A 417 -13.37 18.74 -12.85
N SER A 418 -12.26 18.95 -13.57
CA SER A 418 -11.87 18.00 -14.62
C SER A 418 -11.56 16.62 -14.02
N LEU A 419 -11.79 15.57 -14.78
CA LEU A 419 -11.65 14.18 -14.31
C LEU A 419 -10.27 13.91 -13.68
N ALA A 420 -9.20 14.43 -14.29
CA ALA A 420 -7.85 14.30 -13.77
C ALA A 420 -7.69 14.93 -12.38
N HIS A 421 -8.21 16.15 -12.17
CA HIS A 421 -8.16 16.83 -10.88
C HIS A 421 -9.04 16.13 -9.83
N SER A 422 -10.25 15.70 -10.19
CA SER A 422 -11.15 14.97 -9.28
C SER A 422 -10.52 13.65 -8.81
N VAL A 423 -9.92 12.90 -9.73
CA VAL A 423 -9.25 11.63 -9.43
C VAL A 423 -8.00 11.87 -8.58
N MET A 424 -7.21 12.89 -8.90
CA MET A 424 -6.02 13.25 -8.13
C MET A 424 -6.36 13.66 -6.69
N ALA A 425 -7.32 14.57 -6.50
CA ALA A 425 -7.75 15.02 -5.17
C ALA A 425 -8.41 13.88 -4.38
N THR A 426 -9.19 13.02 -5.03
CA THR A 426 -9.74 11.81 -4.40
C THR A 426 -8.64 10.82 -4.01
N SER A 427 -7.65 10.60 -4.88
CA SER A 427 -6.51 9.73 -4.58
C SER A 427 -5.74 10.21 -3.36
N ALA A 428 -5.45 11.52 -3.30
CA ALA A 428 -4.81 12.18 -2.18
C ALA A 428 -5.64 12.08 -0.88
N ALA A 429 -6.96 12.23 -0.97
CA ALA A 429 -7.86 12.12 0.19
C ALA A 429 -8.00 10.69 0.72
N LEU A 430 -7.64 9.66 -0.04
CA LEU A 430 -7.84 8.26 0.37
C LEU A 430 -6.53 7.52 0.65
N SER A 431 -5.40 8.02 0.14
CA SER A 431 -4.13 7.26 0.08
C SER A 431 -4.30 5.90 -0.63
N HIS A 432 -5.15 5.88 -1.66
CA HIS A 432 -5.70 4.66 -2.25
C HIS A 432 -4.78 4.06 -3.31
N PHE A 433 -4.25 2.84 -3.10
CA PHE A 433 -3.31 2.19 -4.03
C PHE A 433 -3.80 2.03 -5.48
N GLY A 434 -5.05 1.61 -5.69
CA GLY A 434 -5.58 1.42 -7.04
C GLY A 434 -5.63 2.71 -7.87
N VAL A 435 -6.16 3.79 -7.30
CA VAL A 435 -6.21 5.12 -7.96
C VAL A 435 -4.80 5.65 -8.17
N PHE A 436 -3.95 5.52 -7.16
CA PHE A 436 -2.53 5.86 -7.23
C PHE A 436 -1.82 5.17 -8.40
N ALA A 437 -1.98 3.86 -8.52
CA ALA A 437 -1.31 3.10 -9.58
C ALA A 437 -1.88 3.41 -10.97
N ALA A 438 -3.15 3.80 -11.08
CA ALA A 438 -3.73 4.27 -12.33
C ALA A 438 -3.16 5.63 -12.75
N LEU A 439 -2.99 6.57 -11.81
CA LEU A 439 -2.29 7.83 -12.05
C LEU A 439 -0.83 7.59 -12.44
N GLN A 440 -0.10 6.75 -11.70
CA GLN A 440 1.29 6.40 -12.00
C GLN A 440 1.44 5.69 -13.35
N GLY A 441 0.45 4.89 -13.72
CA GLY A 441 0.38 4.18 -15.00
C GLY A 441 0.05 5.07 -16.19
N GLY A 442 -0.19 6.37 -15.98
CA GLY A 442 -0.48 7.34 -17.04
C GLY A 442 -1.91 7.29 -17.57
N LEU A 443 -2.85 6.63 -16.87
CA LEU A 443 -4.24 6.49 -17.32
C LEU A 443 -4.93 7.84 -17.53
N PHE A 444 -4.56 8.85 -16.75
CA PHE A 444 -5.12 10.20 -16.79
C PHE A 444 -4.19 11.21 -17.48
N GLY A 445 -3.23 10.72 -18.28
CA GLY A 445 -2.25 11.55 -18.99
C GLY A 445 -0.95 11.78 -18.20
N ALA A 446 0.06 12.32 -18.91
CA ALA A 446 1.40 12.54 -18.37
C ALA A 446 1.44 13.61 -17.26
N GLU A 447 0.60 14.63 -17.36
CA GLU A 447 0.50 15.71 -16.37
C GLU A 447 -0.03 15.19 -15.02
N ALA A 448 -1.13 14.43 -15.04
CA ALA A 448 -1.66 13.79 -13.83
C ALA A 448 -0.69 12.77 -13.22
N ALA A 449 0.09 12.09 -14.05
CA ALA A 449 1.16 11.20 -13.60
C ALA A 449 2.35 11.97 -12.98
N ALA A 450 2.64 13.18 -13.46
CA ALA A 450 3.66 14.05 -12.88
C ALA A 450 3.24 14.63 -11.51
N LEU A 451 1.94 14.88 -11.32
CA LEU A 451 1.37 15.33 -10.04
C LEU A 451 1.24 14.21 -8.99
N ILE A 452 1.83 13.04 -9.24
CA ILE A 452 1.92 11.96 -8.25
C ILE A 452 2.60 12.41 -6.96
N ALA A 453 3.51 13.39 -7.08
CA ALA A 453 4.06 14.19 -6.00
C ALA A 453 3.02 14.63 -4.97
N PHE A 454 1.97 15.30 -5.47
CA PHE A 454 0.89 15.87 -4.70
C PHE A 454 0.05 14.75 -4.04
N VAL A 455 -0.24 13.69 -4.80
CA VAL A 455 -0.99 12.53 -4.30
C VAL A 455 -0.25 11.83 -3.17
N PHE A 456 1.08 11.80 -3.23
CA PHE A 456 1.89 11.23 -2.17
C PHE A 456 1.96 12.16 -0.95
N ALA A 457 2.33 13.42 -1.12
CA ALA A 457 2.57 14.34 -0.01
C ALA A 457 1.39 14.49 0.97
N MET A 458 0.16 14.48 0.45
CA MET A 458 -1.03 14.85 1.22
C MET A 458 -1.47 13.83 2.26
N PRO A 459 -1.58 12.53 1.92
CA PRO A 459 -1.79 11.50 2.92
C PRO A 459 -0.87 11.54 4.12
N PHE A 460 0.36 12.00 3.91
CA PHE A 460 1.40 11.92 4.92
C PHE A 460 1.25 12.96 6.02
N LEU A 461 0.66 14.12 5.74
CA LEU A 461 0.36 15.10 6.79
C LEU A 461 -0.62 14.53 7.83
N VAL A 462 -1.44 13.55 7.44
CA VAL A 462 -2.43 12.92 8.31
C VAL A 462 -1.89 11.66 9.00
N HIS A 463 -0.90 10.97 8.41
CA HIS A 463 -0.33 9.73 8.96
C HIS A 463 0.16 9.85 10.41
N PRO A 464 0.82 10.95 10.85
CA PRO A 464 1.12 11.18 12.26
C PRO A 464 -0.08 11.04 13.18
N PHE A 465 -1.23 11.63 12.81
CA PHE A 465 -2.45 11.52 13.59
C PHE A 465 -3.00 10.09 13.58
N VAL A 466 -3.00 9.42 12.43
CA VAL A 466 -3.48 8.04 12.26
C VAL A 466 -2.67 7.09 13.14
N TYR A 467 -1.35 7.08 12.99
CA TYR A 467 -0.47 6.18 13.74
C TYR A 467 -0.36 6.54 15.20
N PHE A 468 -0.45 7.83 15.54
CA PHE A 468 -0.54 8.24 16.94
C PHE A 468 -1.79 7.65 17.59
N MET A 469 -2.94 7.77 16.93
CA MET A 469 -4.21 7.25 17.45
C MET A 469 -4.22 5.72 17.58
N PHE A 470 -3.69 5.01 16.59
CA PHE A 470 -3.53 3.56 16.67
C PHE A 470 -2.53 3.15 17.76
N GLY A 471 -1.42 3.86 17.90
CA GLY A 471 -0.44 3.61 18.97
C GLY A 471 -1.04 3.84 20.36
N ARG A 472 -1.87 4.88 20.53
CA ARG A 472 -2.66 5.09 21.75
C ARG A 472 -3.67 3.97 22.00
N GLY A 473 -4.25 3.40 20.95
CA GLY A 473 -5.11 2.23 21.05
C GLY A 473 -4.34 0.99 21.49
N MET A 474 -3.17 0.74 20.90
CA MET A 474 -2.29 -0.36 21.28
C MET A 474 -1.73 -0.22 22.71
N ALA A 475 -1.58 0.99 23.22
CA ALA A 475 -1.23 1.26 24.62
C ALA A 475 -2.42 1.10 25.60
N ARG A 476 -3.64 0.94 25.09
CA ARG A 476 -4.88 0.76 25.87
C ARG A 476 -5.49 -0.61 25.56
N ASP A 477 -4.68 -1.66 25.62
CA ASP A 477 -5.09 -3.05 25.39
C ASP A 477 -5.82 -3.28 24.05
N GLY A 478 -5.47 -2.47 23.04
CA GLY A 478 -6.07 -2.54 21.72
C GLY A 478 -7.39 -1.77 21.59
N GLU A 479 -7.80 -0.94 22.55
CA GLU A 479 -8.96 -0.06 22.42
C GLU A 479 -8.58 1.37 21.99
N MET A 480 -8.98 1.73 20.78
CA MET A 480 -8.71 3.05 20.21
C MET A 480 -9.55 4.17 20.89
N PRO A 481 -8.96 5.33 21.21
CA PRO A 481 -9.68 6.44 21.84
C PRO A 481 -10.81 6.98 20.95
N ARG A 482 -12.05 6.99 21.47
CA ARG A 482 -13.24 7.40 20.71
C ARG A 482 -13.34 8.90 20.46
N ARG A 483 -13.25 9.72 21.51
CA ARG A 483 -13.45 11.19 21.42
C ARG A 483 -12.50 11.84 20.41
N PRO A 484 -11.18 11.54 20.40
CA PRO A 484 -10.29 12.14 19.42
C PRO A 484 -10.58 11.65 18.00
N ALA A 485 -11.01 10.40 17.81
CA ALA A 485 -11.43 9.90 16.49
C ALA A 485 -12.64 10.69 15.96
N TYR A 486 -13.64 10.96 16.82
CA TYR A 486 -14.80 11.77 16.45
C TYR A 486 -14.42 13.23 16.13
N ALA A 487 -13.52 13.82 16.91
CA ALA A 487 -13.03 15.16 16.67
C ALA A 487 -12.30 15.26 15.32
N LEU A 488 -11.41 14.32 15.02
CA LEU A 488 -10.69 14.27 13.74
C LEU A 488 -11.64 14.05 12.56
N ALA A 489 -12.66 13.20 12.71
CA ALA A 489 -13.69 13.02 11.70
C ALA A 489 -14.49 14.31 11.45
N GLY A 490 -14.88 15.01 12.51
CA GLY A 490 -15.57 16.29 12.42
C GLY A 490 -14.73 17.39 11.76
N LEU A 491 -13.46 17.52 12.16
CA LEU A 491 -12.51 18.43 11.52
C LEU A 491 -12.31 18.11 10.04
N GLY A 492 -12.20 16.82 9.70
CA GLY A 492 -12.17 16.35 8.32
C GLY A 492 -13.39 16.79 7.52
N ALA A 493 -14.60 16.55 8.04
CA ALA A 493 -15.83 16.93 7.35
C ALA A 493 -15.95 18.45 7.14
N VAL A 494 -15.67 19.26 8.16
CA VAL A 494 -15.69 20.73 8.04
C VAL A 494 -14.66 21.20 7.03
N GLY A 495 -13.44 20.68 7.08
CA GLY A 495 -12.37 21.07 6.16
C GLY A 495 -12.65 20.65 4.71
N VAL A 496 -13.31 19.51 4.48
CA VAL A 496 -13.80 19.13 3.14
C VAL A 496 -14.83 20.13 2.64
N VAL A 497 -15.80 20.54 3.46
CA VAL A 497 -16.79 21.56 3.05
C VAL A 497 -16.12 22.88 2.69
N VAL A 498 -15.16 23.35 3.50
CA VAL A 498 -14.39 24.57 3.20
C VAL A 498 -13.60 24.42 1.90
N ALA A 499 -12.95 23.27 1.68
CA ALA A 499 -12.20 23.02 0.45
C ALA A 499 -13.11 23.00 -0.78
N LEU A 500 -14.31 22.40 -0.69
CA LEU A 500 -15.27 22.39 -1.79
C LEU A 500 -15.79 23.79 -2.12
N VAL A 501 -16.01 24.64 -1.12
CA VAL A 501 -16.39 26.05 -1.35
C VAL A 501 -15.26 26.84 -2.00
N GLY A 502 -14.00 26.55 -1.65
CA GLY A 502 -12.84 27.18 -2.28
C GLY A 502 -12.49 26.63 -3.68
N LEU A 503 -13.07 25.49 -4.07
CA LEU A 503 -12.94 24.88 -5.40
C LEU A 503 -14.09 25.27 -6.35
N ALA A 504 -15.19 25.81 -5.81
CA ALA A 504 -16.33 26.36 -6.53
C ALA A 504 -16.09 27.83 -6.89
#